data_AF-A0A5A4MHM1-F1
#
_entry.id   AF-A0A5A4MHM1-F1
#
_cell.length_a   1.000
_cell.length_b   1.000
_cell.length_c   1.000
_cell.angle_alpha   90.00
_cell.angle_beta   90.00
_cell.angle_gamma   90.00
#
_symmetry.space_group_name_H-M   'P 1'
#
loop_
_entity.id
_entity.type
_entity.pdbx_description
1 polymer ?
#
loop_
_entity_poly.entity_id
_entity_poly.type
_entity_poly.pdbx_seq_one_letter_code
_entity_poly.pdbx_strand_id
1 'polypeptide(L)'
;MDLKNTKKVAQKNKLEKGTRIKEMHNFAELYAKKTNTFFCLDPSITSVIISGLADYKERYELPLCPCRNFRSERVEIELNFWICPCVAMRERKECHCKLFVRPEDPDASQTQKIPLSTVYHNLIYNLYT
;
A
#
# COMPACT_ATOMS: atom_id res chain seq x y z
N MET A 1 -32.23 10.93 12.91
CA MET A 1 -30.82 10.96 12.45
C MET A 1 -30.82 11.35 10.98
N ASP A 2 -30.35 12.55 10.65
CA ASP A 2 -30.52 13.17 9.32
C ASP A 2 -29.63 12.56 8.23
N LEU A 3 -30.28 12.05 7.17
CA LEU A 3 -29.67 11.50 5.95
C LEU A 3 -28.64 12.43 5.27
N LYS A 4 -28.73 13.75 5.51
CA LYS A 4 -27.80 14.76 4.96
C LYS A 4 -26.42 14.72 5.65
N ASN A 5 -26.37 14.36 6.93
CA ASN A 5 -25.12 14.27 7.68
C ASN A 5 -24.32 13.02 7.25
N THR A 6 -25.03 11.91 7.00
CA THR A 6 -24.43 10.62 6.61
C THR A 6 -23.72 10.69 5.26
N LYS A 7 -24.29 11.38 4.26
CA LYS A 7 -23.65 11.55 2.94
C LYS A 7 -22.38 12.39 2.99
N LYS A 8 -22.35 13.43 3.83
CA LYS A 8 -21.22 14.34 3.97
C LYS A 8 -20.03 13.66 4.66
N VAL A 9 -20.30 12.82 5.68
CA VAL A 9 -19.28 12.01 6.35
C VAL A 9 -18.68 10.95 5.42
N ALA A 10 -19.53 10.23 4.66
CA ALA A 10 -19.05 9.23 3.70
C ALA A 10 -18.15 9.84 2.61
N GLN A 11 -18.49 11.05 2.13
CA GLN A 11 -17.71 11.75 1.12
C GLN A 11 -16.37 12.26 1.66
N LYS A 12 -16.32 12.69 2.92
CA LYS A 12 -15.08 13.10 3.61
C LYS A 12 -14.14 11.91 3.78
N ASN A 13 -14.64 10.78 4.30
CA ASN A 13 -13.83 9.57 4.49
C ASN A 13 -13.27 9.03 3.17
N LYS A 14 -14.05 9.12 2.08
CA LYS A 14 -13.59 8.73 0.74
C LYS A 14 -12.44 9.61 0.23
N LEU A 15 -12.48 10.92 0.51
CA LEU A 15 -11.42 11.86 0.14
C LEU A 15 -10.13 11.61 0.94
N GLU A 16 -10.26 11.36 2.25
CA GLU A 16 -9.13 11.03 3.13
C GLU A 16 -8.44 9.73 2.69
N LYS A 17 -9.19 8.66 2.46
CA LYS A 17 -8.66 7.39 1.94
C LYS A 17 -8.01 7.54 0.56
N GLY A 18 -8.62 8.32 -0.34
CA GLY A 18 -8.03 8.62 -1.65
C GLY A 18 -6.68 9.33 -1.54
N THR A 19 -6.55 10.21 -0.55
CA THR A 19 -5.28 10.92 -0.26
C THR A 19 -4.21 9.95 0.21
N ARG A 20 -4.52 9.04 1.15
CA ARG A 20 -3.59 8.02 1.65
C ARG A 20 -3.12 7.07 0.55
N ILE A 21 -4.01 6.70 -0.38
CA ILE A 21 -3.64 5.90 -1.56
C ILE A 21 -2.68 6.64 -2.47
N LYS A 22 -2.91 7.92 -2.75
CA LYS A 22 -2.00 8.72 -3.56
C LYS A 22 -0.62 8.86 -2.92
N GLU A 23 -0.57 9.03 -1.60
CA GLU A 23 0.69 9.05 -0.84
C GLU A 23 1.47 7.72 -0.97
N MET A 24 0.79 6.58 -0.77
CA MET A 24 1.43 5.26 -0.86
C MET A 24 1.80 4.86 -2.29
N HIS A 25 1.01 5.29 -3.28
CA HIS A 25 1.35 5.18 -4.69
C HIS A 25 2.67 5.90 -5.01
N ASN A 26 2.76 7.19 -4.65
CA ASN A 26 3.95 7.99 -4.89
C ASN A 26 5.17 7.43 -4.14
N PHE A 27 4.98 6.99 -2.89
CA PHE A 27 6.02 6.31 -2.13
C PHE A 27 6.52 5.06 -2.86
N ALA A 28 5.63 4.20 -3.35
CA ALA A 28 6.00 2.96 -4.03
C ALA A 28 6.81 3.23 -5.30
N GLU A 29 6.37 4.13 -6.18
CA GLU A 29 7.10 4.45 -7.41
C GLU A 29 8.49 5.07 -7.12
N LEU A 30 8.56 6.00 -6.17
CA LEU A 30 9.82 6.64 -5.78
C LEU A 30 10.78 5.64 -5.16
N TYR A 31 10.30 4.74 -4.29
CA TYR A 31 11.14 3.77 -3.60
C TYR A 31 11.61 2.65 -4.54
N ALA A 32 10.75 2.19 -5.45
CA ALA A 32 11.12 1.26 -6.51
C ALA A 32 12.26 1.82 -7.36
N LYS A 33 12.13 3.08 -7.82
CA LYS A 33 13.18 3.79 -8.56
C LYS A 33 14.47 3.92 -7.74
N LYS A 34 14.37 4.36 -6.48
CA LYS A 34 15.53 4.56 -5.59
C LYS A 34 16.32 3.28 -5.34
N THR A 35 15.65 2.14 -5.24
CA THR A 35 16.26 0.87 -4.86
C THR A 35 16.59 -0.06 -6.04
N ASN A 36 16.31 0.39 -7.27
CA ASN A 36 16.42 -0.42 -8.49
C ASN A 36 15.67 -1.75 -8.37
N THR A 37 14.43 -1.66 -7.88
CA THR A 37 13.47 -2.78 -7.88
C THR A 37 12.28 -2.43 -8.75
N PHE A 38 11.53 -3.44 -9.14
CA PHE A 38 10.40 -3.36 -10.04
C PHE A 38 9.13 -3.85 -9.36
N PHE A 39 7.98 -3.46 -9.89
CA PHE A 39 6.71 -4.00 -9.43
C PHE A 39 6.52 -5.44 -9.91
N CYS A 40 5.61 -6.18 -9.26
CA CYS A 40 5.24 -7.53 -9.69
C CYS A 40 4.70 -7.53 -11.13
N LEU A 41 4.93 -8.62 -11.87
CA LEU A 41 4.36 -8.87 -13.19
C LEU A 41 2.83 -8.70 -13.21
N ASP A 42 2.15 -9.11 -12.14
CA ASP A 42 0.73 -8.88 -11.97
C ASP A 42 0.50 -7.50 -11.29
N PRO A 43 -0.04 -6.50 -12.03
CA PRO A 43 -0.31 -5.18 -11.47
C PRO A 43 -1.42 -5.21 -10.40
N SER A 44 -2.27 -6.24 -10.35
CA SER A 44 -3.29 -6.40 -9.33
C SER A 44 -2.68 -6.59 -7.94
N ILE A 45 -1.58 -7.34 -7.84
CA ILE A 45 -0.82 -7.56 -6.60
C ILE A 45 -0.28 -6.22 -6.09
N THR A 46 0.40 -5.47 -6.97
CA THR A 46 0.92 -4.13 -6.66
C THR A 46 -0.18 -3.19 -6.16
N SER A 47 -1.33 -3.20 -6.84
CA SER A 47 -2.50 -2.38 -6.51
C SER A 47 -3.08 -2.71 -5.13
N VAL A 48 -3.22 -3.99 -4.79
CA VAL A 48 -3.74 -4.44 -3.49
C VAL A 48 -2.79 -4.07 -2.36
N ILE A 49 -1.48 -4.21 -2.56
CA ILE A 49 -0.49 -3.88 -1.52
C ILE A 49 -0.46 -2.37 -1.24
N ILE A 50 -0.46 -1.52 -2.28
CA ILE A 50 -0.49 -0.07 -2.10
C ILE A 50 -1.75 0.35 -1.33
N SER A 51 -2.88 -0.29 -1.64
CA SER A 51 -4.15 -0.06 -0.93
C SER A 51 -4.07 -0.48 0.54
N GLY A 52 -3.51 -1.66 0.84
CA GLY A 52 -3.31 -2.12 2.21
C GLY A 52 -2.34 -1.23 3.02
N LEU A 53 -1.26 -0.75 2.40
CA LEU A 53 -0.35 0.21 3.02
C LEU A 53 -1.06 1.52 3.36
N ALA A 54 -1.95 1.98 2.47
CA ALA A 54 -2.74 3.18 2.70
C ALA A 54 -3.74 2.99 3.83
N ASP A 55 -4.39 1.83 3.94
CA ASP A 55 -5.31 1.48 5.02
C ASP A 55 -4.59 1.45 6.39
N TYR A 56 -3.35 0.94 6.44
CA TYR A 56 -2.54 1.03 7.66
C TYR A 56 -2.11 2.46 7.97
N LYS A 57 -1.73 3.23 6.94
CA LYS A 57 -1.38 4.64 7.11
C LYS A 57 -2.55 5.49 7.57
N GLU A 58 -3.78 5.18 7.16
CA GLU A 58 -4.99 5.83 7.66
C GLU A 58 -5.25 5.49 9.13
N ARG A 59 -5.07 4.22 9.52
CA ARG A 59 -5.33 3.75 10.90
C ARG A 59 -4.26 4.15 11.92
N TYR A 60 -2.99 4.19 11.52
CA TYR A 60 -1.84 4.32 12.43
C TYR A 60 -0.82 5.39 12.01
N GLU A 61 -1.09 6.18 10.97
CA GLU A 61 -0.16 7.14 10.33
C GLU A 61 1.12 6.53 9.74
N LEU A 62 1.34 5.22 9.95
CA LEU A 62 2.47 4.44 9.50
C LEU A 62 2.02 3.25 8.63
N PRO A 63 2.72 2.99 7.50
CA PRO A 63 2.31 1.95 6.55
C PRO A 63 2.83 0.57 6.96
N LEU A 64 2.18 -0.07 7.92
CA LEU A 64 2.49 -1.46 8.31
C LEU A 64 2.31 -2.42 7.12
N CYS A 65 3.20 -3.40 7.01
CA CYS A 65 3.20 -4.39 5.93
C CYS A 65 1.86 -5.17 5.86
N PRO A 66 1.08 -5.08 4.77
CA PRO A 66 -0.27 -5.65 4.73
C PRO A 66 -0.31 -7.15 4.43
N CYS A 67 0.81 -7.76 4.03
CA CYS A 67 0.89 -9.19 3.73
C CYS A 67 1.35 -10.02 4.94
N ARG A 68 1.14 -9.53 6.16
CA ARG A 68 1.52 -10.21 7.41
C ARG A 68 0.30 -10.27 8.33
N ASN A 69 0.19 -11.34 9.09
CA ASN A 69 -0.78 -11.46 10.16
C ASN A 69 -0.10 -11.11 11.48
N PHE A 70 -0.61 -10.09 12.18
CA PHE A 70 -0.05 -9.61 13.44
C PHE A 70 -0.97 -9.95 14.60
N ARG A 71 -0.40 -10.46 15.69
CA ARG A 71 -1.15 -10.68 16.94
C ARG A 71 -1.57 -9.35 17.58
N SER A 72 -0.72 -8.33 17.49
CA SER A 72 -1.00 -6.97 17.95
C SER A 72 -0.35 -5.96 17.01
N GLU A 73 -1.16 -5.33 16.17
CA GLU A 73 -0.68 -4.31 15.23
C GLU A 73 0.02 -3.15 15.97
N ARG A 74 -0.49 -2.74 17.15
CA ARG A 74 0.08 -1.64 17.93
C ARG A 74 1.51 -1.90 18.40
N VAL A 75 1.79 -3.11 18.89
CA VAL A 75 3.15 -3.48 19.33
C VAL A 75 4.11 -3.48 18.15
N GLU A 76 3.66 -3.97 16.99
CA GLU A 76 4.49 -4.02 15.78
C GLU A 76 4.76 -2.63 15.19
N ILE A 77 3.80 -1.70 15.32
CA ILE A 77 4.00 -0.28 15.02
C ILE A 77 5.11 0.31 15.91
N GLU A 78 5.06 0.06 17.22
CA GLU A 78 6.06 0.56 18.17
C GLU A 78 7.46 -0.01 17.91
N LEU A 79 7.55 -1.30 17.57
CA LEU A 79 8.82 -1.96 17.25
C LEU A 79 9.38 -1.57 15.88
N ASN A 80 8.53 -1.08 14.96
CA ASN A 80 8.91 -0.54 13.66
C ASN A 80 9.65 -1.53 12.71
N PHE A 81 9.59 -2.83 12.97
CA PHE A 81 10.24 -3.83 12.10
C PHE A 81 9.54 -3.98 10.75
N TRP A 82 8.20 -3.90 10.75
CA TRP A 82 7.33 -4.19 9.60
C TRP A 82 6.73 -2.96 8.94
N ILE A 83 7.12 -1.75 9.35
CA ILE A 83 6.69 -0.52 8.68
C ILE A 83 7.39 -0.43 7.34
N CYS A 84 6.62 -0.24 6.28
CA CYS A 84 7.14 -0.19 4.92
C CYS A 84 7.98 1.08 4.70
N PRO A 85 9.22 0.96 4.17
CA PRO A 85 9.91 -0.27 3.80
C PRO A 85 10.47 -1.00 5.03
N CYS A 86 10.09 -2.29 5.19
CA CYS A 86 10.46 -3.07 6.36
C CYS A 86 11.96 -3.34 6.43
N VAL A 87 12.46 -3.82 7.59
CA VAL A 87 13.89 -4.11 7.80
C VAL A 87 14.46 -5.02 6.70
N ALA A 88 13.77 -6.11 6.35
CA ALA A 88 14.22 -7.03 5.29
C ALA A 88 14.35 -6.34 3.92
N MET A 89 13.42 -5.45 3.57
CA MET A 89 13.50 -4.68 2.33
C MET A 89 14.66 -3.69 2.36
N ARG A 90 14.88 -2.99 3.48
CA ARG A 90 15.95 -1.99 3.61
C ARG A 90 17.35 -2.60 3.56
N GLU A 91 17.54 -3.71 4.27
CA GLU A 91 18.87 -4.31 4.43
C GLU A 91 19.23 -5.26 3.27
N ARG A 92 18.24 -5.99 2.75
CA ARG A 92 18.47 -7.07 1.79
C ARG A 92 17.64 -6.97 0.53
N LYS A 93 16.80 -5.93 0.34
CA LYS A 93 15.86 -5.85 -0.80
C LYS A 93 14.98 -7.10 -0.93
N GLU A 94 14.55 -7.64 0.22
CA GLU A 94 13.62 -8.77 0.30
C GLU A 94 12.22 -8.24 0.64
N CYS A 95 11.32 -8.25 -0.34
CA CYS A 95 9.93 -7.84 -0.16
C CYS A 95 9.00 -9.05 -0.27
N HIS A 96 8.52 -9.55 0.87
CA HIS A 96 7.55 -10.65 0.89
C HIS A 96 6.27 -10.32 0.10
N CYS A 97 5.82 -9.07 0.15
CA CYS A 97 4.64 -8.62 -0.57
C CYS A 97 4.81 -8.69 -2.10
N LYS A 98 6.04 -8.79 -2.62
CA LYS A 98 6.34 -8.62 -4.05
C LYS A 98 5.95 -7.23 -4.59
N LEU A 99 5.92 -6.21 -3.71
CA LEU A 99 5.83 -4.81 -4.13
C LEU A 99 7.17 -4.31 -4.69
N PHE A 100 8.29 -4.74 -4.10
CA PHE A 100 9.62 -4.37 -4.56
C PHE A 100 10.38 -5.64 -4.93
N VAL A 101 10.37 -5.98 -6.21
CA VAL A 101 10.94 -7.20 -6.76
C VAL A 101 12.28 -6.88 -7.43
N ARG A 102 13.30 -7.71 -7.21
CA ARG A 102 14.61 -7.51 -7.86
C ARG A 102 14.51 -7.86 -9.35
N PRO A 103 15.26 -7.19 -10.24
CA PRO A 103 15.17 -7.43 -11.68
C PRO A 103 15.45 -8.87 -12.10
N GLU A 104 16.24 -9.62 -11.34
CA GLU A 104 16.56 -11.03 -11.60
C GLU A 104 15.47 -12.03 -11.16
N ASP A 105 14.48 -11.60 -10.39
CA ASP A 105 13.40 -12.46 -9.90
C ASP A 105 12.35 -12.64 -11.01
N PRO A 106 11.87 -13.88 -11.27
CA PRO A 106 10.90 -14.15 -12.33
C PRO A 106 9.56 -13.42 -12.15
N ASP A 107 9.23 -12.97 -10.94
CA ASP A 107 8.01 -12.20 -10.67
C ASP A 107 8.19 -10.71 -10.98
N ALA A 108 9.37 -10.26 -11.39
CA ALA A 108 9.66 -8.86 -11.68
C ALA A 108 9.08 -8.44 -13.04
N SER A 109 8.31 -7.35 -13.03
CA SER A 109 8.01 -6.62 -14.26
C SER A 109 9.21 -5.78 -14.72
N GLN A 110 9.05 -5.09 -15.85
CA GLN A 110 10.00 -4.09 -16.34
C GLN A 110 9.58 -2.66 -15.97
N THR A 111 8.55 -2.49 -15.12
CA THR A 111 8.01 -1.17 -14.76
C THR A 111 8.19 -0.86 -13.27
N GLN A 112 8.44 0.41 -13.00
CA GLN A 112 8.45 1.03 -11.66
C GLN A 112 7.30 2.02 -11.52
N LYS A 113 6.33 1.94 -12.44
CA LYS A 113 5.14 2.79 -12.50
C LYS A 113 3.89 1.94 -12.60
N ILE A 114 2.83 2.43 -12.00
CA ILE A 114 1.49 1.83 -12.09
C ILE A 114 0.48 2.97 -12.31
N PRO A 115 -0.51 2.84 -13.19
CA PRO A 115 -1.54 3.87 -13.29
C PRO A 115 -2.28 4.04 -11.96
N LEU A 116 -2.39 5.27 -11.47
CA LEU A 116 -3.10 5.55 -10.22
C LEU A 116 -4.56 5.07 -10.25
N SER A 117 -5.19 5.05 -11.44
CA SER A 117 -6.53 4.47 -11.66
C SER A 117 -6.59 2.98 -11.32
N THR A 118 -5.55 2.21 -11.61
CA THR A 118 -5.44 0.78 -11.27
C THR A 118 -5.47 0.57 -9.76
N VAL A 119 -4.86 1.48 -8.99
CA VAL A 119 -4.90 1.45 -7.51
C VAL A 119 -6.27 1.87 -6.98
N TYR A 120 -6.86 2.92 -7.56
CA TYR A 120 -8.20 3.38 -7.17
C TYR A 120 -9.31 2.37 -7.45
N HIS A 121 -9.11 1.43 -8.38
CA HIS A 121 -10.08 0.38 -8.64
C HIS A 121 -10.42 -0.41 -7.36
N ASN A 122 -9.43 -0.72 -6.51
CA ASN A 122 -9.66 -1.42 -5.24
C ASN A 122 -10.47 -0.59 -4.23
N LEU A 123 -10.37 0.72 -4.30
CA LEU A 123 -11.17 1.65 -3.50
C LEU A 123 -12.66 1.57 -3.85
N ILE A 124 -12.99 1.18 -5.08
CA ILE A 124 -14.37 1.03 -5.56
C ILE A 124 -14.92 -0.34 -5.15
N TYR A 125 -14.15 -1.42 -5.31
CA TYR A 125 -14.63 -2.77 -4.98
C TYR A 125 -14.89 -2.98 -3.47
N ASN A 126 -14.05 -2.42 -2.60
CA ASN A 126 -14.24 -2.47 -1.14
C ASN A 126 -15.42 -1.59 -0.63
N LEU A 127 -16.14 -0.87 -1.50
CA LEU A 127 -17.39 -0.16 -1.15
C LEU A 127 -18.65 -0.95 -1.50
N TYR A 128 -18.53 -2.05 -2.24
CA TYR A 128 -19.64 -2.91 -2.68
C TYR A 128 -19.56 -4.33 -2.09
N THR A 129 -18.63 -4.55 -1.15
CA THR A 129 -18.55 -5.71 -0.27
C THR A 129 -18.57 -5.22 1.17
#